data_AF-A0A3M8EKW1-F1
#
_entry.id   AF-A0A3M8EKW1-F1
#
_cell.length_a   1.000
_cell.length_b   1.000
_cell.length_c   1.000
_cell.angle_alpha   90.00
_cell.angle_beta   90.00
_cell.angle_gamma   90.00
#
_symmetry.space_group_name_H-M   'P 1'
#
loop_
_entity.id
_entity.type
_entity.pdbx_description
1 polymer ?
#
loop_
_entity_poly.entity_id
_entity_poly.type
_entity_poly.pdbx_seq_one_letter_code
_entity_poly.pdbx_strand_id
1 'polypeptide(L)'
;MFSFSFGITLLALLTALGVPSAIAQQAASVDKPGITLKAYGPGGPSPAMREAAKVFAAKKGNMVEITAGPTPTWKDQAMKDADLIFSGSEYMMTDFVRKDLPGLIDTSTIQTLYLRPSAILVRPGNPKGIKTIKDLAKQGIKILVVEGAGQVGMWEDVAGRTGNVKLVDGIRRNIGFFAANSAEAKKSWNTDMSYDAWLIWTIWQKESPASADLINIEPEHTIYRSCGIALTNRSGQKALAKEFVDFLQSTEGKTIFVKWGWLAP
;
A
#
# COMPACT_ATOMS: atom_id res chain seq x y z
N MET A 1 -84.19 42.53 50.91
CA MET A 1 -85.29 42.34 49.94
C MET A 1 -84.69 41.63 48.74
N PHE A 2 -85.24 40.46 48.39
CA PHE A 2 -84.89 39.57 47.26
C PHE A 2 -83.49 38.91 47.27
N SER A 3 -83.28 37.71 46.72
CA SER A 3 -84.05 36.47 46.59
C SER A 3 -83.07 35.44 46.01
N PHE A 4 -83.40 34.17 46.16
CA PHE A 4 -82.61 32.99 45.82
C PHE A 4 -82.43 32.70 44.31
N SER A 5 -81.37 31.93 44.04
CA SER A 5 -81.27 30.75 43.14
C SER A 5 -81.05 30.81 41.62
N PHE A 6 -80.03 30.03 41.26
CA PHE A 6 -79.89 29.07 40.15
C PHE A 6 -79.87 29.54 38.69
N GLY A 7 -78.84 29.08 37.96
CA GLY A 7 -78.90 29.09 36.49
C GLY A 7 -77.61 28.75 35.74
N ILE A 8 -77.32 27.45 35.64
CA ILE A 8 -76.83 26.76 34.43
C ILE A 8 -75.34 26.90 34.03
N THR A 9 -74.67 25.79 34.28
CA THR A 9 -73.46 25.21 33.68
C THR A 9 -73.53 25.14 32.14
N LEU A 10 -72.46 25.54 31.45
CA LEU A 10 -72.14 25.00 30.12
C LEU A 10 -70.66 24.60 30.09
N LEU A 11 -70.44 23.28 30.08
CA LEU A 11 -69.16 22.61 30.06
C LEU A 11 -68.72 22.48 28.58
N ALA A 12 -67.69 23.21 28.17
CA ALA A 12 -67.04 23.00 26.87
C ALA A 12 -65.95 21.92 27.03
N LEU A 13 -66.18 20.74 26.45
CA LEU A 13 -65.17 19.70 26.28
C LEU A 13 -64.11 20.20 25.28
N LEU A 14 -62.90 20.51 25.74
CA LEU A 14 -61.70 20.51 24.90
C LEU A 14 -61.04 19.13 24.98
N THR A 15 -61.08 18.37 23.89
CA THR A 15 -60.28 17.16 23.71
C THR A 15 -58.83 17.54 23.43
N ALA A 16 -58.00 17.58 24.48
CA ALA A 16 -56.55 17.63 24.35
C ALA A 16 -56.03 16.25 23.93
N LEU A 17 -55.68 16.09 22.65
CA LEU A 17 -54.91 14.95 22.16
C LEU A 17 -53.49 15.05 22.74
N GLY A 18 -53.23 14.28 23.80
CA GLY A 18 -51.90 14.11 24.36
C GLY A 18 -51.01 13.35 23.37
N VAL A 19 -49.98 14.02 22.86
CA VAL A 19 -48.90 13.37 22.12
C VAL A 19 -47.97 12.72 23.16
N PRO A 20 -47.77 11.39 23.17
CA PRO A 20 -46.82 10.78 24.07
C PRO A 20 -45.42 11.21 23.67
N SER A 21 -44.75 11.96 24.54
CA SER A 21 -43.33 12.25 24.44
C SER A 21 -42.56 10.94 24.66
N ALA A 22 -42.22 10.28 23.56
CA ALA A 22 -41.26 9.18 23.57
C ALA A 22 -39.90 9.78 23.95
N ILE A 23 -39.46 9.50 25.18
CA ILE A 23 -38.09 9.73 25.60
C ILE A 23 -37.22 8.86 24.69
N ALA A 24 -36.58 9.49 23.71
CA ALA A 24 -35.54 8.87 22.92
C ALA A 24 -34.38 8.57 23.86
N GLN A 25 -34.30 7.30 24.28
CA GLN A 25 -33.16 6.79 25.02
C GLN A 25 -32.01 6.68 24.03
N GLN A 26 -31.28 7.78 23.87
CA GLN A 26 -30.04 7.82 23.13
C GLN A 26 -29.06 6.95 23.91
N ALA A 27 -28.95 5.68 23.52
CA ALA A 27 -27.88 4.82 23.96
C ALA A 27 -26.57 5.50 23.54
N ALA A 28 -25.91 6.14 24.50
CA ALA A 28 -24.52 6.53 24.34
C ALA A 28 -23.74 5.22 24.13
N SER A 29 -23.40 4.92 22.88
CA SER A 29 -22.37 3.93 22.57
C SER A 29 -21.09 4.47 23.17
N VAL A 30 -20.71 3.95 24.33
CA VAL A 30 -19.36 4.13 24.85
C VAL A 30 -18.46 3.37 23.88
N ASP A 31 -17.95 4.06 22.87
CA ASP A 31 -16.95 3.54 21.95
C ASP A 31 -15.75 3.09 22.78
N LYS A 32 -15.63 1.77 22.98
CA LYS A 32 -14.36 1.20 23.42
C LYS A 32 -13.31 1.67 22.41
N PRO A 33 -12.19 2.28 22.84
CA PRO A 33 -11.15 2.67 21.91
C PRO A 33 -10.71 1.41 21.16
N GLY A 34 -10.85 1.45 19.83
CA GLY A 34 -10.51 0.32 18.95
C GLY A 34 -9.05 -0.09 19.14
N ILE A 35 -8.77 -1.39 19.02
CA ILE A 35 -7.40 -1.90 19.05
C ILE A 35 -6.66 -1.33 17.83
N THR A 36 -5.42 -0.91 18.02
CA THR A 36 -4.54 -0.48 16.92
C THR A 36 -3.47 -1.52 16.66
N LEU A 37 -3.55 -2.20 15.50
CA LEU A 37 -2.45 -3.03 15.01
C LEU A 37 -1.32 -2.16 14.45
N LYS A 38 -0.08 -2.60 14.63
CA LYS A 38 1.10 -1.96 14.05
C LYS A 38 1.70 -2.81 12.93
N ALA A 39 1.74 -2.29 11.70
CA ALA A 39 2.31 -2.96 10.55
C ALA A 39 3.51 -2.19 9.97
N TYR A 40 4.61 -2.90 9.73
CA TYR A 40 5.88 -2.33 9.27
C TYR A 40 6.35 -2.94 7.95
N GLY A 41 6.96 -2.13 7.07
CA GLY A 41 7.50 -2.62 5.81
C GLY A 41 8.13 -1.57 4.90
N PRO A 42 8.44 -1.92 3.65
CA PRO A 42 9.09 -1.00 2.71
C PRO A 42 8.09 -0.01 2.08
N GLY A 43 8.63 1.05 1.46
CA GLY A 43 7.80 2.08 0.81
C GLY A 43 6.95 1.59 -0.37
N GLY A 44 7.39 0.57 -1.10
CA GLY A 44 6.72 0.07 -2.32
C GLY A 44 5.24 -0.32 -2.11
N PRO A 45 4.92 -1.26 -1.20
CA PRO A 45 3.53 -1.62 -0.90
C PRO A 45 2.74 -0.58 -0.11
N SER A 46 3.40 0.46 0.43
CA SER A 46 2.79 1.38 1.40
C SER A 46 1.50 2.05 0.92
N PRO A 47 1.36 2.54 -0.33
CA PRO A 47 0.11 3.19 -0.74
C PRO A 47 -1.10 2.26 -0.66
N ALA A 48 -0.96 1.02 -1.16
CA ALA A 48 -2.02 0.00 -1.08
C ALA A 48 -2.31 -0.42 0.37
N MET A 49 -1.26 -0.63 1.18
CA MET A 49 -1.41 -0.99 2.59
C MET A 49 -2.14 0.10 3.39
N ARG A 50 -1.85 1.38 3.14
CA ARG A 50 -2.51 2.52 3.82
C ARG A 50 -3.98 2.64 3.44
N GLU A 51 -4.31 2.48 2.16
CA GLU A 51 -5.70 2.50 1.71
C GLU A 51 -6.48 1.30 2.29
N ALA A 52 -5.90 0.10 2.25
CA ALA A 52 -6.50 -1.09 2.85
C ALA A 52 -6.71 -0.94 4.36
N ALA A 53 -5.72 -0.43 5.09
CA ALA A 53 -5.84 -0.14 6.52
C ALA A 53 -7.00 0.83 6.83
N LYS A 54 -7.16 1.88 6.04
CA LYS A 54 -8.26 2.84 6.20
C LYS A 54 -9.63 2.19 5.97
N VAL A 55 -9.77 1.38 4.92
CA VAL A 55 -11.04 0.69 4.61
C VAL A 55 -11.36 -0.36 5.66
N PHE A 56 -10.37 -1.15 6.10
CA PHE A 56 -10.53 -2.12 7.18
C PHE A 56 -11.00 -1.45 8.48
N ALA A 57 -10.36 -0.34 8.87
CA ALA A 57 -10.71 0.39 10.07
C ALA A 57 -12.15 0.91 10.07
N ALA A 58 -12.60 1.47 8.94
CA ALA A 58 -13.97 1.92 8.78
C ALA A 58 -15.01 0.78 8.92
N LYS A 59 -14.63 -0.47 8.63
CA LYS A 59 -15.53 -1.63 8.71
C LYS A 59 -15.52 -2.35 10.04
N LYS A 60 -14.35 -2.44 10.66
CA LYS A 60 -14.12 -3.30 11.83
C LYS A 60 -14.02 -2.51 13.13
N GLY A 61 -13.93 -1.18 13.07
CA GLY A 61 -13.72 -0.32 14.24
C GLY A 61 -12.34 -0.46 14.88
N ASN A 62 -11.42 -1.20 14.24
CA ASN A 62 -10.04 -1.42 14.71
C ASN A 62 -9.06 -0.79 13.73
N MET A 63 -8.08 -0.05 14.25
CA MET A 63 -7.11 0.68 13.45
C MET A 63 -5.95 -0.22 13.02
N VAL A 64 -5.37 0.07 11.86
CA VAL A 64 -4.08 -0.49 11.45
C VAL A 64 -3.16 0.66 11.09
N GLU A 65 -2.10 0.83 11.87
CA GLU A 65 -1.08 1.85 11.61
C GLU A 65 0.01 1.29 10.70
N ILE A 66 0.21 1.95 9.56
CA ILE A 66 1.25 1.58 8.60
C ILE A 66 2.48 2.49 8.81
N THR A 67 3.59 1.90 9.24
CA THR A 67 4.91 2.53 9.20
C THR A 67 5.70 1.95 8.05
N ALA A 68 6.16 2.80 7.13
CA ALA A 68 6.83 2.33 5.91
C ALA A 68 8.02 3.21 5.53
N GLY A 69 9.09 2.58 5.05
CA GLY A 69 10.32 3.28 4.66
C GLY A 69 11.50 2.33 4.52
N PRO A 70 12.73 2.85 4.42
CA PRO A 70 13.94 2.04 4.49
C PRO A 70 14.00 1.28 5.82
N THR A 71 14.32 -0.01 5.81
CA THR A 71 14.33 -0.89 6.99
C THR A 71 15.00 -0.29 8.23
N PRO A 72 16.17 0.38 8.14
CA PRO A 72 16.83 0.97 9.31
C PRO A 72 16.01 2.03 10.04
N THR A 73 15.04 2.69 9.38
CA THR A 73 14.26 3.77 10.00
C THR A 73 13.14 3.27 10.91
N TRP A 74 12.82 1.97 10.87
CA TRP A 74 11.68 1.42 11.60
C TRP A 74 11.93 0.06 12.28
N LYS A 75 12.99 -0.67 11.92
CA LYS A 75 13.25 -2.03 12.46
C LYS A 75 13.30 -2.10 13.99
N ASP A 76 13.94 -1.11 14.63
CA ASP A 76 14.12 -1.11 16.09
C ASP A 76 12.78 -0.90 16.81
N GLN A 77 11.86 -0.17 16.19
CA GLN A 77 10.51 -0.01 16.69
C GLN A 77 9.68 -1.27 16.44
N ALA A 78 9.78 -1.86 15.24
CA ALA A 78 9.07 -3.09 14.91
C ALA A 78 9.42 -4.25 15.88
N MET A 79 10.68 -4.36 16.31
CA MET A 79 11.08 -5.33 17.35
C MET A 79 10.36 -5.13 18.69
N LYS A 80 9.82 -3.93 18.96
CA LYS A 80 9.14 -3.53 20.20
C LYS A 80 7.63 -3.52 20.14
N ASP A 81 7.00 -3.38 18.97
CA ASP A 81 5.53 -3.27 18.88
C ASP A 81 4.89 -3.84 17.61
N ALA A 82 5.64 -4.41 16.65
CA ALA A 82 5.04 -4.90 15.42
C ALA A 82 4.07 -6.06 15.68
N ASP A 83 2.88 -5.96 15.10
CA ASP A 83 1.92 -7.06 14.96
C ASP A 83 2.09 -7.78 13.62
N LEU A 84 2.46 -7.01 12.59
CA LEU A 84 2.58 -7.47 11.21
C LEU A 84 3.84 -6.89 10.57
N ILE A 85 4.50 -7.70 9.73
CA ILE A 85 5.56 -7.27 8.82
C ILE A 85 5.10 -7.53 7.39
N PHE A 86 5.22 -6.53 6.51
CA PHE A 86 5.00 -6.70 5.07
C PHE A 86 6.29 -6.43 4.29
N SER A 87 6.48 -7.14 3.17
CA SER A 87 7.69 -7.09 2.35
C SER A 87 7.39 -6.67 0.92
N GLY A 88 8.42 -6.20 0.21
CA GLY A 88 8.35 -5.79 -1.19
C GLY A 88 8.86 -6.83 -2.18
N SER A 89 9.21 -8.04 -1.71
CA SER A 89 9.72 -9.20 -2.46
C SER A 89 10.00 -10.37 -1.51
N GLU A 90 10.06 -11.61 -2.02
CA GLU A 90 10.37 -12.81 -1.21
C GLU A 90 11.79 -12.80 -0.61
N TYR A 91 12.82 -12.34 -1.34
CA TYR A 91 14.18 -12.26 -0.78
C TYR A 91 14.20 -11.31 0.43
N MET A 92 13.48 -10.18 0.35
CA MET A 92 13.38 -9.23 1.45
C MET A 92 12.67 -9.84 2.66
N MET A 93 11.62 -10.66 2.45
CA MET A 93 11.02 -11.40 3.57
C MET A 93 12.03 -12.36 4.21
N THR A 94 12.84 -13.03 3.38
CA THR A 94 13.92 -13.90 3.85
C THR A 94 14.97 -13.12 4.65
N ASP A 95 15.37 -11.94 4.20
CA ASP A 95 16.31 -11.06 4.91
C ASP A 95 15.71 -10.54 6.22
N PHE A 96 14.42 -10.20 6.25
CA PHE A 96 13.74 -9.86 7.50
C PHE A 96 13.81 -11.00 8.51
N VAL A 97 13.53 -12.23 8.10
CA VAL A 97 13.58 -13.41 8.99
C VAL A 97 15.01 -13.69 9.48
N ARG A 98 16.00 -13.62 8.58
CA ARG A 98 17.36 -14.12 8.85
C ARG A 98 18.31 -13.08 9.42
N LYS A 99 18.09 -11.80 9.12
CA LYS A 99 19.08 -10.73 9.34
C LYS A 99 18.48 -9.52 10.04
N ASP A 100 17.41 -8.94 9.50
CA ASP A 100 16.96 -7.61 9.94
C ASP A 100 16.05 -7.65 11.17
N LEU A 101 15.26 -8.72 11.34
CA LEU A 101 14.26 -8.89 12.40
C LEU A 101 14.30 -10.31 13.01
N PRO A 102 15.48 -10.79 13.47
CA PRO A 102 15.64 -12.18 13.91
C PRO A 102 14.69 -12.51 15.07
N GLY A 103 13.95 -13.61 14.91
CA GLY A 103 12.99 -14.11 15.91
C GLY A 103 11.65 -13.36 15.98
N LEU A 104 11.49 -12.24 15.27
CA LEU A 104 10.27 -11.44 15.32
C LEU A 104 9.11 -12.08 14.54
N ILE A 105 9.38 -12.61 13.35
CA ILE A 105 8.35 -13.07 12.40
C ILE A 105 7.95 -14.52 12.70
N ASP A 106 6.64 -14.78 12.73
CA ASP A 106 6.09 -16.13 12.73
C ASP A 106 6.14 -16.68 11.31
N THR A 107 7.18 -17.47 11.00
CA THR A 107 7.46 -17.93 9.63
C THR A 107 6.35 -18.83 9.06
N SER A 108 5.53 -19.44 9.91
CA SER A 108 4.39 -20.26 9.47
C SER A 108 3.26 -19.43 8.86
N THR A 109 3.27 -18.12 9.10
CA THR A 109 2.24 -17.18 8.64
C THR A 109 2.64 -16.36 7.42
N ILE A 110 3.85 -16.57 6.88
CA ILE A 110 4.33 -15.87 5.69
C ILE A 110 3.44 -16.21 4.50
N GLN A 111 2.90 -15.18 3.86
CA GLN A 111 2.06 -15.31 2.68
C GLN A 111 2.45 -14.27 1.62
N THR A 112 2.50 -14.72 0.37
CA THR A 112 2.54 -13.83 -0.80
C THR A 112 1.12 -13.37 -1.11
N LEU A 113 0.87 -12.06 -1.08
CA LEU A 113 -0.45 -11.48 -1.33
C LEU A 113 -0.68 -11.16 -2.82
N TYR A 114 0.30 -10.50 -3.45
CA TYR A 114 0.17 -9.90 -4.77
C TYR A 114 1.50 -9.89 -5.49
N LEU A 115 1.48 -9.79 -6.83
CA LEU A 115 2.67 -9.54 -7.65
C LEU A 115 2.59 -8.15 -8.29
N ARG A 116 3.73 -7.54 -8.61
CA ARG A 116 3.78 -6.35 -9.48
C ARG A 116 4.79 -6.54 -10.60
N PRO A 117 4.47 -6.14 -11.84
CA PRO A 117 5.40 -6.22 -12.95
C PRO A 117 6.41 -5.06 -12.91
N SER A 118 7.63 -5.32 -13.34
CA SER A 118 8.59 -4.30 -13.74
C SER A 118 8.04 -3.48 -14.92
N ALA A 119 8.37 -2.20 -14.97
CA ALA A 119 7.96 -1.27 -16.01
C ALA A 119 9.07 -0.27 -16.31
N ILE A 120 9.00 0.36 -17.48
CA ILE A 120 9.86 1.49 -17.84
C ILE A 120 9.00 2.75 -17.71
N LEU A 121 9.45 3.69 -16.89
CA LEU A 121 8.90 5.04 -16.88
C LEU A 121 9.76 5.92 -17.77
N VAL A 122 9.13 6.70 -18.64
CA VAL A 122 9.79 7.64 -19.54
C VAL A 122 9.24 9.05 -19.33
N ARG A 123 9.96 10.07 -19.78
CA ARG A 123 9.46 11.45 -19.71
C ARG A 123 8.13 11.59 -20.46
N PRO A 124 7.23 12.50 -20.04
CA PRO A 124 5.96 12.74 -20.72
C PRO A 124 6.14 12.98 -22.21
N GLY A 125 5.33 12.30 -23.03
CA GLY A 125 5.42 12.31 -24.49
C GLY A 125 6.51 11.40 -25.07
N ASN A 126 7.30 10.72 -24.23
CA ASN A 126 8.36 9.79 -24.62
C ASN A 126 9.31 10.33 -25.71
N PRO A 127 10.07 11.40 -25.44
CA PRO A 127 10.85 12.13 -26.45
C PRO A 127 11.95 11.28 -27.11
N LYS A 128 12.38 10.19 -26.47
CA LYS A 128 13.38 9.24 -27.00
C LYS A 128 12.75 8.07 -27.77
N GLY A 129 11.42 7.98 -27.84
CA GLY A 129 10.71 6.92 -28.55
C GLY A 129 11.02 5.51 -28.02
N ILE A 130 11.28 5.38 -26.72
CA ILE A 130 11.57 4.10 -26.05
C ILE A 130 10.29 3.26 -26.06
N LYS A 131 10.36 1.99 -26.42
CA LYS A 131 9.20 1.07 -26.45
C LYS A 131 9.50 -0.30 -25.85
N THR A 132 10.77 -0.66 -25.77
CA THR A 132 11.26 -2.01 -25.48
C THR A 132 12.47 -1.96 -24.54
N ILE A 133 12.77 -3.08 -23.88
CA ILE A 133 14.02 -3.20 -23.10
C ILE A 133 15.26 -3.03 -23.98
N LYS A 134 15.20 -3.46 -25.24
CA LYS A 134 16.29 -3.30 -26.21
C LYS A 134 16.60 -1.82 -26.48
N ASP A 135 15.60 -0.95 -26.43
CA ASP A 135 15.81 0.49 -26.62
C ASP A 135 16.66 1.11 -25.52
N LEU A 136 16.64 0.55 -24.30
CA LEU A 136 17.45 1.02 -23.19
C LEU A 136 18.95 0.87 -23.45
N ALA A 137 19.37 -0.04 -24.36
CA ALA A 137 20.77 -0.21 -24.75
C ALA A 137 21.24 0.74 -25.87
N LYS A 138 20.35 1.58 -26.43
CA LYS A 138 20.70 2.51 -27.51
C LYS A 138 21.65 3.62 -27.00
N GLN A 139 22.55 4.06 -27.86
CA GLN A 139 23.45 5.17 -27.54
C GLN A 139 22.65 6.45 -27.23
N GLY A 140 23.08 7.20 -26.22
CA GLY A 140 22.45 8.47 -25.84
C GLY A 140 21.15 8.34 -25.04
N ILE A 141 20.90 7.16 -24.48
CA ILE A 141 19.89 6.90 -23.45
C ILE A 141 20.56 6.91 -22.08
N LYS A 142 19.98 7.65 -21.12
CA LYS A 142 20.42 7.65 -19.72
C LYS A 142 19.34 7.06 -18.82
N ILE A 143 19.70 6.02 -18.08
CA ILE A 143 18.77 5.20 -17.30
C ILE A 143 18.98 5.44 -15.80
N LEU A 144 17.87 5.51 -15.08
CA LEU A 144 17.80 5.43 -13.63
C LEU A 144 17.33 4.02 -13.23
N VAL A 145 18.02 3.41 -12.27
CA VAL A 145 17.62 2.11 -11.69
C VAL A 145 17.65 2.17 -10.16
N VAL A 146 17.04 1.18 -9.51
CA VAL A 146 17.09 1.01 -8.06
C VAL A 146 17.77 -0.31 -7.72
N GLU A 147 18.74 -0.27 -6.80
CA GLU A 147 19.51 -1.41 -6.31
C GLU A 147 19.24 -1.60 -4.81
N GLY A 148 17.99 -1.97 -4.50
CA GLY A 148 17.51 -2.08 -3.12
C GLY A 148 15.98 -2.09 -3.05
N ALA A 149 15.42 -2.12 -1.83
CA ALA A 149 13.97 -1.99 -1.59
C ALA A 149 13.09 -2.91 -2.48
N GLY A 150 13.48 -4.17 -2.66
CA GLY A 150 12.77 -5.15 -3.49
C GLY A 150 13.21 -5.21 -4.95
N GLN A 151 14.23 -4.43 -5.35
CA GLN A 151 14.72 -4.31 -6.74
C GLN A 151 16.17 -4.76 -6.92
N VAL A 152 16.79 -5.36 -5.90
CA VAL A 152 18.16 -5.88 -6.00
C VAL A 152 18.27 -6.81 -7.22
N GLY A 153 19.25 -6.52 -8.08
CA GLY A 153 19.51 -7.23 -9.34
C GLY A 153 18.46 -7.07 -10.44
N MET A 154 17.37 -6.32 -10.23
CA MET A 154 16.24 -6.30 -11.16
C MET A 154 16.63 -5.83 -12.57
N TRP A 155 17.49 -4.81 -12.69
CA TRP A 155 17.88 -4.31 -14.01
C TRP A 155 18.62 -5.39 -14.82
N GLU A 156 19.45 -6.19 -14.15
CA GLU A 156 20.18 -7.30 -14.74
C GLU A 156 19.24 -8.47 -15.04
N ASP A 157 18.34 -8.82 -14.11
CA ASP A 157 17.31 -9.84 -14.31
C ASP A 157 16.47 -9.54 -15.57
N VAL A 158 16.07 -8.27 -15.77
CA VAL A 158 15.33 -7.81 -16.95
C VAL A 158 16.19 -7.94 -18.21
N ALA A 159 17.42 -7.41 -18.20
CA ALA A 159 18.29 -7.36 -19.37
C ALA A 159 18.83 -8.74 -19.78
N GLY A 160 19.17 -9.57 -18.81
CA GLY A 160 19.82 -10.87 -18.96
C GLY A 160 18.86 -12.02 -19.22
N ARG A 161 17.54 -11.81 -19.10
CA ARG A 161 16.52 -12.86 -19.19
C ARG A 161 16.58 -13.72 -20.44
N THR A 162 17.09 -13.17 -21.55
CA THR A 162 17.20 -13.85 -22.85
C THR A 162 18.60 -14.39 -23.14
N GLY A 163 19.55 -14.28 -22.19
CA GLY A 163 20.95 -14.70 -22.38
C GLY A 163 21.76 -13.79 -23.30
N ASN A 164 21.25 -12.61 -23.69
CA ASN A 164 21.94 -11.69 -24.59
C ASN A 164 22.95 -10.81 -23.83
N VAL A 165 24.23 -11.21 -23.87
CA VAL A 165 25.33 -10.47 -23.23
C VAL A 165 25.43 -9.01 -23.70
N LYS A 166 25.23 -8.75 -25.00
CA LYS A 166 25.32 -7.38 -25.56
C LYS A 166 24.20 -6.47 -25.02
N LEU A 167 23.03 -7.04 -24.72
CA LEU A 167 21.92 -6.29 -24.14
C LEU A 167 22.24 -5.87 -22.69
N VAL A 168 22.74 -6.80 -21.87
CA VAL A 168 23.16 -6.51 -20.48
C VAL A 168 24.24 -5.45 -20.46
N ASP A 169 25.29 -5.65 -21.26
CA ASP A 169 26.42 -4.73 -21.38
C ASP A 169 26.00 -3.34 -21.89
N GLY A 170 25.12 -3.27 -22.89
CA GLY A 170 24.56 -2.04 -23.43
C GLY A 170 23.72 -1.27 -22.41
N ILE A 171 22.81 -1.94 -21.71
CA ILE A 171 21.99 -1.31 -20.66
C ILE A 171 22.90 -0.83 -19.52
N ARG A 172 23.86 -1.63 -19.07
CA ARG A 172 24.74 -1.27 -17.95
C ARG A 172 25.51 0.02 -18.22
N ARG A 173 26.03 0.21 -19.43
CA ARG A 173 26.71 1.46 -19.82
C ARG A 173 25.81 2.69 -19.79
N ASN A 174 24.51 2.50 -19.99
CA ASN A 174 23.54 3.58 -20.03
C ASN A 174 22.95 3.89 -18.66
N ILE A 175 23.25 3.12 -17.60
CA ILE A 175 22.80 3.43 -16.25
C ILE A 175 23.61 4.62 -15.72
N GLY A 176 22.93 5.75 -15.54
CA GLY A 176 23.52 6.96 -14.98
C GLY A 176 23.48 7.02 -13.46
N PHE A 177 22.57 6.27 -12.82
CA PHE A 177 22.46 6.24 -11.36
C PHE A 177 21.79 4.96 -10.84
N PHE A 178 22.37 4.43 -9.75
CA PHE A 178 21.83 3.32 -8.97
C PHE A 178 21.33 3.86 -7.63
N ALA A 179 20.03 4.07 -7.50
CA ALA A 179 19.44 4.53 -6.25
C ALA A 179 19.34 3.38 -5.23
N ALA A 180 19.53 3.67 -3.94
CA ALA A 180 19.40 2.66 -2.87
C ALA A 180 17.93 2.27 -2.60
N ASN A 181 16.98 3.12 -2.95
CA ASN A 181 15.55 2.84 -2.83
C ASN A 181 14.73 3.72 -3.80
N SER A 182 13.43 3.41 -3.93
CA SER A 182 12.57 4.14 -4.85
C SER A 182 12.32 5.61 -4.48
N ALA A 183 12.42 6.01 -3.21
CA ALA A 183 12.25 7.41 -2.83
C ALA A 183 13.43 8.26 -3.33
N GLU A 184 14.65 7.72 -3.24
CA GLU A 184 15.83 8.34 -3.82
C GLU A 184 15.75 8.41 -5.34
N ALA A 185 15.34 7.33 -6.01
CA ALA A 185 15.11 7.36 -7.45
C ALA A 185 14.03 8.38 -7.86
N LYS A 186 12.91 8.47 -7.13
CA LYS A 186 11.86 9.48 -7.38
C LYS A 186 12.41 10.90 -7.24
N LYS A 187 13.25 11.15 -6.23
CA LYS A 187 13.93 12.43 -6.06
C LYS A 187 14.80 12.73 -7.28
N SER A 188 15.69 11.82 -7.67
CA SER A 188 16.58 11.99 -8.83
C SER A 188 15.79 12.20 -10.13
N TRP A 189 14.72 11.44 -10.35
CA TRP A 189 13.82 11.59 -11.50
C TRP A 189 13.22 13.00 -11.59
N ASN A 190 12.80 13.56 -10.46
CA ASN A 190 12.16 14.87 -10.39
C ASN A 190 13.15 16.04 -10.46
N THR A 191 14.39 15.85 -10.02
CA THR A 191 15.39 16.93 -9.97
C THR A 191 16.36 16.94 -11.14
N ASP A 192 16.59 15.80 -11.80
CA ASP A 192 17.50 15.68 -12.94
C ASP A 192 16.71 15.21 -14.18
N MET A 193 16.43 16.15 -15.07
CA MET A 193 15.71 15.91 -16.32
C MET A 193 16.54 15.18 -17.39
N SER A 194 17.83 14.92 -17.15
CA SER A 194 18.70 14.21 -18.11
C SER A 194 18.46 12.71 -18.17
N TYR A 195 17.76 12.11 -17.18
CA TYR A 195 17.32 10.72 -17.27
C TYR A 195 16.17 10.58 -18.26
N ASP A 196 16.33 9.65 -19.21
CA ASP A 196 15.36 9.36 -20.26
C ASP A 196 14.38 8.26 -19.84
N ALA A 197 14.87 7.31 -19.04
CA ALA A 197 14.12 6.15 -18.59
C ALA A 197 14.41 5.82 -17.13
N TRP A 198 13.40 5.33 -16.42
CA TRP A 198 13.50 4.77 -15.09
C TRP A 198 12.92 3.35 -15.08
N LEU A 199 13.77 2.36 -14.85
CA LEU A 199 13.36 0.96 -14.73
C LEU A 199 12.94 0.68 -13.28
N ILE A 200 11.63 0.43 -13.08
CA ILE A 200 10.96 0.52 -11.78
C ILE A 200 9.66 -0.32 -11.78
N TRP A 201 8.81 -0.14 -10.77
CA TRP A 201 7.47 -0.72 -10.67
C TRP A 201 6.37 0.23 -11.14
N THR A 202 5.26 -0.33 -11.61
CA THR A 202 4.06 0.38 -12.11
C THR A 202 3.46 1.38 -11.12
N ILE A 203 3.55 1.11 -9.81
CA ILE A 203 2.92 1.93 -8.76
C ILE A 203 3.35 3.41 -8.77
N TRP A 204 4.59 3.69 -9.18
CA TRP A 204 5.11 5.06 -9.17
C TRP A 204 4.46 5.96 -10.21
N GLN A 205 4.08 5.40 -11.37
CA GLN A 205 3.26 6.13 -12.32
C GLN A 205 1.82 6.32 -11.81
N LYS A 206 1.26 5.34 -11.10
CA LYS A 206 -0.08 5.47 -10.49
C LYS A 206 -0.12 6.56 -9.41
N GLU A 207 0.94 6.69 -8.62
CA GLU A 207 1.06 7.71 -7.59
C GLU A 207 1.29 9.11 -8.17
N SER A 208 1.93 9.23 -9.33
CA SER A 208 2.22 10.52 -9.95
C SER A 208 2.09 10.48 -11.49
N PRO A 209 0.86 10.35 -12.04
CA PRO A 209 0.64 10.07 -13.47
C PRO A 209 1.20 11.15 -14.42
N ALA A 210 1.25 12.41 -13.97
CA ALA A 210 1.76 13.51 -14.77
C ALA A 210 3.31 13.55 -14.86
N SER A 211 4.01 12.76 -14.03
CA SER A 211 5.48 12.81 -13.93
C SER A 211 6.21 11.92 -14.94
N ALA A 212 5.50 10.94 -15.53
CA ALA A 212 6.06 9.99 -16.47
C ALA A 212 4.97 9.23 -17.23
N ASP A 213 5.29 8.84 -18.46
CA ASP A 213 4.53 7.82 -19.19
C ASP A 213 5.07 6.43 -18.83
N LEU A 214 4.19 5.44 -18.84
CA LEU A 214 4.52 4.05 -18.51
C LEU A 214 4.56 3.20 -19.77
N ILE A 215 5.65 2.45 -19.92
CA ILE A 215 5.81 1.41 -20.94
C ILE A 215 5.84 0.06 -20.22
N ASN A 216 4.91 -0.81 -20.60
CA ASN A 216 4.94 -2.21 -20.18
C ASN A 216 6.15 -2.90 -20.80
N ILE A 217 6.89 -3.64 -19.98
CA ILE A 217 7.99 -4.47 -20.47
C ILE A 217 7.41 -5.68 -21.21
N GLU A 218 8.14 -6.15 -22.21
CA GLU A 218 7.74 -7.31 -22.99
C GLU A 218 7.67 -8.57 -22.09
N PRO A 219 6.72 -9.50 -22.33
CA PRO A 219 6.52 -10.65 -21.45
C PRO A 219 7.79 -11.46 -21.19
N GLU A 220 8.64 -11.62 -22.20
CA GLU A 220 9.92 -12.34 -22.10
C GLU A 220 10.95 -11.67 -21.18
N HIS A 221 10.83 -10.37 -20.94
CA HIS A 221 11.74 -9.57 -20.10
C HIS A 221 11.12 -9.16 -18.75
N THR A 222 9.81 -9.34 -18.57
CA THR A 222 9.11 -8.86 -17.38
C THR A 222 9.53 -9.65 -16.13
N ILE A 223 9.94 -8.91 -15.10
CA ILE A 223 10.20 -9.43 -13.76
C ILE A 223 9.01 -9.11 -12.87
N TYR A 224 8.63 -10.07 -12.03
CA TYR A 224 7.61 -9.89 -11.01
C TYR A 224 8.24 -9.96 -9.62
N ARG A 225 7.80 -9.09 -8.72
CA ARG A 225 8.13 -9.17 -7.29
C ARG A 225 6.86 -9.08 -6.45
N SER A 226 6.88 -9.74 -5.29
CA SER A 226 5.72 -9.90 -4.43
C SER A 226 5.47 -8.72 -3.48
N CYS A 227 4.24 -8.63 -2.99
CA CYS A 227 3.92 -8.08 -1.67
C CYS A 227 3.78 -9.28 -0.73
N GLY A 228 4.67 -9.42 0.24
CA GLY A 228 4.54 -10.44 1.28
C GLY A 228 3.94 -9.85 2.55
N ILE A 229 3.35 -10.70 3.40
CA ILE A 229 2.93 -10.35 4.76
C ILE A 229 3.17 -11.51 5.71
N ALA A 230 3.42 -11.21 6.97
CA ALA A 230 3.50 -12.19 8.05
C ALA A 230 3.09 -11.56 9.39
N LEU A 231 2.56 -12.38 10.29
CA LEU A 231 2.34 -12.01 11.68
C LEU A 231 3.66 -12.08 12.45
N THR A 232 3.74 -11.35 13.57
CA THR A 232 4.87 -11.46 14.49
C THR A 232 4.59 -12.47 15.60
N ASN A 233 5.64 -13.12 16.10
CA ASN A 233 5.57 -14.04 17.24
C ASN A 233 5.08 -13.34 18.51
N ARG A 234 5.34 -12.04 18.64
CA ARG A 234 5.06 -11.23 19.83
C ARG A 234 3.69 -10.56 19.84
N SER A 235 2.98 -10.53 18.72
CA SER A 235 1.66 -9.89 18.66
C SER A 235 0.73 -10.52 19.71
N GLY A 236 0.19 -9.68 20.59
CA GLY A 236 -0.91 -10.09 21.49
C GLY A 236 -2.25 -10.20 20.76
N GLN A 237 -2.32 -9.69 19.53
CA GLN A 237 -3.56 -9.51 18.77
C GLN A 237 -3.59 -10.40 17.51
N LYS A 238 -3.06 -11.63 17.59
CA LYS A 238 -2.93 -12.55 16.43
C LYS A 238 -4.24 -12.76 15.67
N ALA A 239 -5.38 -12.84 16.36
CA ALA A 239 -6.69 -13.00 15.73
C ALA A 239 -7.05 -11.78 14.85
N LEU A 240 -6.92 -10.57 15.40
CA LEU A 240 -7.19 -9.34 14.66
C LEU A 240 -6.17 -9.11 13.53
N ALA A 241 -4.90 -9.44 13.76
CA ALA A 241 -3.86 -9.40 12.73
C ALA A 241 -4.19 -10.33 11.57
N LYS A 242 -4.69 -11.54 11.86
CA LYS A 242 -5.19 -12.46 10.84
C LYS A 242 -6.40 -11.90 10.09
N GLU A 243 -7.37 -11.29 10.79
CA GLU A 243 -8.52 -10.65 10.13
C GLU A 243 -8.09 -9.57 9.13
N PHE A 244 -7.03 -8.81 9.44
CA PHE A 244 -6.49 -7.84 8.50
C PHE A 244 -5.83 -8.52 7.29
N VAL A 245 -5.07 -9.60 7.49
CA VAL A 245 -4.51 -10.41 6.37
C VAL A 245 -5.64 -10.97 5.48
N ASP A 246 -6.69 -11.52 6.08
CA ASP A 246 -7.85 -12.04 5.36
C ASP A 246 -8.57 -10.92 4.58
N PHE A 247 -8.68 -9.72 5.16
CA PHE A 247 -9.21 -8.55 4.47
C PHE A 247 -8.34 -8.13 3.28
N LEU A 248 -7.02 -8.14 3.42
CA LEU A 248 -6.10 -7.84 2.32
C LEU A 248 -6.29 -8.80 1.14
N GLN A 249 -6.72 -10.05 1.37
CA GLN A 249 -6.99 -11.06 0.34
C GLN A 249 -8.44 -11.05 -0.19
N SER A 250 -9.35 -10.35 0.49
CA SER A 250 -10.75 -10.22 0.09
C SER A 250 -10.92 -9.49 -1.24
N THR A 251 -12.11 -9.57 -1.85
CA THR A 251 -12.45 -8.82 -3.07
C THR A 251 -12.16 -7.32 -2.96
N GLU A 252 -12.40 -6.73 -1.80
CA GLU A 252 -12.14 -5.30 -1.56
C GLU A 252 -10.64 -5.02 -1.45
N GLY A 253 -9.91 -5.85 -0.71
CA GLY A 253 -8.44 -5.79 -0.65
C GLY A 253 -7.83 -5.89 -2.05
N LYS A 254 -8.27 -6.87 -2.85
CA LYS A 254 -7.85 -7.05 -4.25
C LYS A 254 -8.11 -5.81 -5.08
N THR A 255 -9.30 -5.21 -4.96
CA THR A 255 -9.67 -3.98 -5.69
C THR A 255 -8.71 -2.84 -5.36
N ILE A 256 -8.36 -2.66 -4.09
CA ILE A 256 -7.41 -1.65 -3.63
C ILE A 256 -6.01 -1.91 -4.22
N PHE A 257 -5.51 -3.14 -4.12
CA PHE A 257 -4.18 -3.47 -4.63
C PHE A 257 -4.08 -3.29 -6.15
N VAL A 258 -5.09 -3.72 -6.91
CA VAL A 258 -5.15 -3.55 -8.37
C VAL A 258 -5.15 -2.09 -8.78
N LYS A 259 -5.90 -1.24 -8.06
CA LYS A 259 -5.87 0.22 -8.27
C LYS A 259 -4.45 0.80 -8.17
N TRP A 260 -3.64 0.27 -7.26
CA TRP A 260 -2.24 0.67 -7.06
C TRP A 260 -1.23 -0.04 -7.99
N GLY A 261 -1.70 -0.80 -8.98
CA GLY A 261 -0.85 -1.42 -10.00
C GLY A 261 -0.31 -2.81 -9.64
N TRP A 262 -0.86 -3.43 -8.60
CA TRP A 262 -0.59 -4.83 -8.28
C TRP A 262 -1.49 -5.78 -9.07
N LEU A 263 -1.01 -7.00 -9.30
CA LEU A 263 -1.75 -8.10 -9.91
C LEU A 263 -2.35 -8.95 -8.80
N ALA A 264 -3.67 -9.08 -8.82
CA ALA A 264 -4.40 -9.99 -7.97
C ALA A 264 -4.28 -11.44 -8.47
N PRO A 265 -4.27 -12.44 -7.56
CA PRO A 265 -4.43 -13.84 -7.90
C PRO A 265 -5.86 -14.16 -8.31
#